data_AF-A0A2G9LVL9-F1
#
_entry.id   AF-A0A2G9LVL9-F1
#
_cell.length_a   1.000
_cell.length_b   1.000
_cell.length_c   1.000
_cell.angle_alpha   90.00
_cell.angle_beta   90.00
_cell.angle_gamma   90.00
#
_symmetry.space_group_name_H-M   'P 1'
#
loop_
_entity.id
_entity.type
_entity.pdbx_description
1 polymer ?
#
loop_
_entity_poly.entity_id
_entity_poly.type
_entity_poly.pdbx_seq_one_letter_code
_entity_poly.pdbx_strand_id
1 'polypeptide(L)'
;MVSSIIGLMWGDSASDVKKYGKHKLKLTQNGWKININDKDIFFQFLPDSLTDITIDKNVLDKILATKMMYVTSSINDTFAEGIAISEYTLSEFYGKNRNGYLQVAFTDYSTPAIPTINCDNATTNVPVLYLSQGDEISVDMIGNCIIFQGTYGADFLRFSEKIMYESIGIDTTQVTDG
;
A
#
# COMPACT_ATOMS: atom_id res chain seq x y z
N MET A 1 40.80 41.96 -3.89
CA MET A 1 40.09 41.03 -4.79
C MET A 1 39.82 39.78 -3.99
N VAL A 2 38.58 39.56 -3.59
CA VAL A 2 38.18 38.38 -2.83
C VAL A 2 37.82 37.33 -3.87
N SER A 3 38.63 36.27 -4.00
CA SER A 3 38.40 35.19 -4.94
C SER A 3 37.21 34.36 -4.45
N SER A 4 36.08 34.49 -5.15
CA SER A 4 34.93 33.62 -4.97
C SER A 4 35.31 32.18 -5.30
N ILE A 5 35.20 31.31 -4.30
CA ILE A 5 35.24 29.87 -4.52
C ILE A 5 33.85 29.49 -5.06
N ILE A 6 33.73 29.50 -6.38
CA ILE A 6 32.57 28.92 -7.07
C ILE A 6 32.73 27.41 -6.98
N GLY A 7 32.07 26.82 -6.00
CA GLY A 7 31.88 25.37 -5.90
C GLY A 7 30.81 24.94 -6.90
N LEU A 8 31.23 24.58 -8.11
CA LEU A 8 30.42 23.80 -9.05
C LEU A 8 30.31 22.37 -8.49
N MET A 9 29.21 22.07 -7.77
CA MET A 9 28.80 20.69 -7.52
C MET A 9 28.13 20.17 -8.79
N TRP A 10 28.94 19.63 -9.69
CA TRP A 10 28.46 18.76 -10.77
C TRP A 10 28.30 17.36 -10.18
N GLY A 11 27.05 16.91 -10.07
CA GLY A 11 26.73 15.60 -9.51
C GLY A 11 25.29 15.20 -9.77
N ASP A 12 24.74 15.52 -10.94
CA ASP A 12 23.54 14.82 -11.42
C ASP A 12 23.99 13.50 -12.03
N SER A 13 24.20 12.50 -11.16
CA SER A 13 23.80 11.16 -11.56
C SER A 13 22.30 11.25 -11.76
N ALA A 14 21.85 11.18 -13.01
CA ALA A 14 20.43 11.21 -13.36
C ALA A 14 19.72 10.04 -12.66
N SER A 15 19.34 10.22 -11.40
CA SER A 15 18.39 9.35 -10.73
C SER A 15 17.08 9.59 -11.46
N ASP A 16 16.50 8.56 -12.05
CA ASP A 16 15.19 8.69 -12.68
C ASP A 16 14.21 9.28 -11.67
N VAL A 17 13.79 10.52 -11.91
CA VAL A 17 12.79 11.23 -11.11
C VAL A 17 11.50 11.25 -11.91
N LYS A 18 10.45 10.61 -11.39
CA LYS A 18 9.10 10.69 -11.95
C LYS A 18 8.23 11.61 -11.10
N LYS A 19 7.39 12.41 -11.76
CA LYS A 19 6.53 13.40 -11.10
C LYS A 19 5.07 12.98 -11.21
N TYR A 20 4.36 13.06 -10.09
CA TYR A 20 2.93 12.79 -9.98
C TYR A 20 2.27 13.96 -9.26
N GLY A 21 1.69 14.89 -10.02
CA GLY A 21 1.17 16.14 -9.46
C GLY A 21 2.25 16.95 -8.73
N LYS A 22 2.08 17.16 -7.41
CA LYS A 22 3.06 17.86 -6.55
C LYS A 22 4.16 16.95 -5.99
N HIS A 23 4.03 15.64 -6.19
CA HIS A 23 4.90 14.63 -5.62
C HIS A 23 6.00 14.22 -6.61
N LYS A 24 7.18 13.91 -6.09
CA LYS A 24 8.34 13.46 -6.89
C LYS A 24 8.83 12.12 -6.32
N LEU A 25 8.85 11.10 -7.16
CA LEU A 25 9.39 9.79 -6.86
C LEU A 25 10.80 9.72 -7.45
N LYS A 26 11.76 9.33 -6.64
CA LYS A 26 13.15 9.13 -7.04
C LYS A 26 13.47 7.65 -7.05
N LEU A 27 14.03 7.15 -8.15
CA LEU A 27 14.51 5.78 -8.21
C LEU A 27 15.72 5.59 -7.28
N THR A 28 15.71 4.49 -6.53
CA THR A 28 16.78 4.06 -5.63
C THR A 28 17.11 2.58 -5.89
N GLN A 29 18.12 2.03 -5.22
CA GLN A 29 18.45 0.61 -5.32
C GLN A 29 17.32 -0.32 -4.83
N ASN A 30 16.40 0.19 -4.00
CA ASN A 30 15.32 -0.58 -3.37
C ASN A 30 13.94 -0.27 -3.96
N GLY A 31 13.88 0.39 -5.12
CA GLY A 31 12.65 0.85 -5.76
C GLY A 31 12.48 2.37 -5.71
N TRP A 32 11.24 2.83 -5.79
CA TRP A 32 10.87 4.25 -5.84
C TRP A 32 10.71 4.82 -4.45
N LYS A 33 11.31 5.99 -4.23
CA LYS A 33 11.24 6.69 -2.96
C LYS A 33 10.53 8.03 -3.10
N ILE A 34 9.61 8.31 -2.19
CA ILE A 34 9.02 9.63 -2.01
C ILE A 34 9.32 10.14 -0.60
N ASN A 35 9.54 11.45 -0.48
CA ASN A 35 9.67 12.12 0.81
C ASN A 35 8.40 12.91 1.11
N ILE A 36 7.75 12.62 2.25
CA ILE A 36 6.54 13.29 2.72
C ILE A 36 6.72 13.63 4.18
N ASN A 37 6.68 14.92 4.54
CA ASN A 37 6.87 15.39 5.91
C ASN A 37 8.16 14.84 6.55
N ASP A 38 9.27 14.91 5.83
CA ASP A 38 10.59 14.40 6.24
C ASP A 38 10.66 12.89 6.47
N LYS A 39 9.64 12.13 6.05
CA LYS A 39 9.63 10.66 6.05
C LYS A 39 9.80 10.13 4.64
N ASP A 40 10.73 9.21 4.50
CA ASP A 40 10.91 8.45 3.26
C ASP A 40 9.96 7.25 3.24
N ILE A 41 9.18 7.14 2.17
CA ILE A 41 8.29 6.01 1.89
C ILE A 41 8.81 5.35 0.60
N PHE A 42 8.93 4.03 0.63
CA PHE A 42 9.44 3.22 -0.48
C PHE A 42 8.29 2.45 -1.14
N PHE A 43 8.40 2.29 -2.46
CA PHE A 43 7.44 1.61 -3.31
C PHE A 43 8.21 0.77 -4.34
N GLN A 44 7.69 -0.42 -4.65
CA GLN A 44 8.20 -1.28 -5.72
C GLN A 44 7.57 -0.92 -7.06
N PHE A 45 6.33 -0.45 -7.05
CA PHE A 45 5.55 -0.15 -8.24
C PHE A 45 5.36 1.36 -8.42
N LEU A 46 5.22 1.79 -9.67
CA LEU A 46 4.84 3.17 -9.97
C LEU A 46 3.32 3.32 -9.97
N PRO A 47 2.78 4.52 -9.67
CA PRO A 47 1.35 4.80 -9.77
C PRO A 47 0.69 4.33 -11.07
N ASP A 48 1.35 4.54 -12.21
CA ASP A 48 0.85 4.16 -13.54
C ASP A 48 0.68 2.65 -13.73
N SER A 49 1.49 1.85 -13.01
CA SER A 49 1.45 0.38 -13.07
C SER A 49 0.38 -0.24 -12.17
N LEU A 50 -0.40 0.58 -11.47
CA LEU A 50 -1.46 0.18 -10.55
C LEU A 50 -2.86 0.59 -11.05
N THR A 51 -2.96 1.02 -12.31
CA THR A 51 -4.18 1.55 -12.94
C THR A 51 -5.26 0.48 -13.18
N ASP A 52 -4.87 -0.79 -13.25
CA ASP A 52 -5.76 -1.96 -13.32
C ASP A 52 -6.46 -2.27 -11.99
N ILE A 53 -5.92 -1.79 -10.86
CA ILE A 53 -6.52 -1.97 -9.54
C ILE A 53 -7.49 -0.82 -9.27
N THR A 54 -8.78 -1.05 -9.48
CA THR A 54 -9.82 -0.06 -9.19
C THR A 54 -10.26 -0.19 -7.73
N ILE A 55 -10.13 0.88 -6.95
CA ILE A 55 -10.61 0.95 -5.57
C ILE A 55 -11.72 2.00 -5.50
N ASP A 56 -12.92 1.56 -5.14
CA ASP A 56 -14.03 2.48 -4.93
C ASP A 56 -13.71 3.50 -3.83
N LYS A 57 -14.13 4.75 -4.04
CA LYS A 57 -13.89 5.83 -3.07
C LYS A 57 -14.41 5.49 -1.67
N ASN A 58 -15.55 4.79 -1.57
CA ASN A 58 -16.11 4.36 -0.30
C ASN A 58 -15.19 3.36 0.43
N VAL A 59 -14.54 2.46 -0.31
CA VAL A 59 -13.52 1.53 0.23
C VAL A 59 -12.33 2.32 0.75
N LEU A 60 -11.80 3.21 -0.07
CA LEU A 60 -10.65 4.03 0.32
C LEU A 60 -10.97 4.88 1.55
N ASP A 61 -12.08 5.60 1.57
CA ASP A 61 -12.50 6.44 2.70
C ASP A 61 -12.64 5.61 3.99
N LYS A 62 -13.13 4.37 3.90
CA LYS A 62 -13.22 3.45 5.04
C LYS A 62 -11.85 3.03 5.56
N ILE A 63 -10.95 2.66 4.66
CA ILE A 63 -9.56 2.29 4.95
C ILE A 63 -8.84 3.46 5.63
N LEU A 64 -9.03 4.67 5.10
CA LEU A 64 -8.39 5.89 5.59
C LEU A 64 -8.99 6.40 6.91
N ALA A 65 -10.29 6.25 7.14
CA ALA A 65 -10.94 6.76 8.34
C ALA A 65 -10.69 5.90 9.59
N THR A 66 -10.36 4.62 9.42
CA THR A 66 -10.17 3.73 10.57
C THR A 66 -8.79 3.88 11.23
N LYS A 67 -8.77 3.75 12.56
CA LYS A 67 -7.53 3.65 13.34
C LYS A 67 -7.08 2.21 13.54
N MET A 68 -8.01 1.26 13.44
CA MET A 68 -7.72 -0.17 13.63
C MET A 68 -8.37 -0.98 12.52
N MET A 69 -7.65 -1.95 11.97
CA MET A 69 -8.18 -2.86 10.96
C MET A 69 -7.60 -4.25 11.18
N TYR A 70 -8.41 -5.28 10.98
CA TYR A 70 -7.91 -6.63 10.82
C TYR A 70 -7.55 -6.85 9.35
N VAL A 71 -6.37 -7.39 9.08
CA VAL A 71 -6.09 -7.97 7.76
C VAL A 71 -6.12 -9.47 7.92
N THR A 72 -6.92 -10.13 7.09
CA THR A 72 -7.10 -11.55 7.17
C THR A 72 -6.94 -12.22 5.84
N SER A 73 -6.55 -13.49 5.88
CA SER A 73 -6.32 -14.35 4.72
C SER A 73 -6.50 -15.81 5.13
N SER A 74 -6.55 -16.72 4.16
CA SER A 74 -6.46 -18.15 4.49
C SER A 74 -5.01 -18.53 4.74
N ILE A 75 -4.77 -19.34 5.78
CA ILE A 75 -3.42 -19.87 6.06
C ILE A 75 -2.87 -20.76 4.93
N ASN A 76 -3.77 -21.36 4.15
CA ASN A 76 -3.43 -22.24 3.04
C ASN A 76 -3.61 -21.55 1.66
N ASP A 77 -3.66 -20.22 1.63
CA ASP A 77 -3.76 -19.48 0.38
C ASP A 77 -2.51 -19.73 -0.49
N THR A 78 -2.72 -19.96 -1.79
CA THR A 78 -1.63 -20.20 -2.75
C THR A 78 -0.61 -19.06 -2.78
N PHE A 79 -1.05 -17.84 -2.47
CA PHE A 79 -0.25 -16.62 -2.50
C PHE A 79 0.10 -16.09 -1.11
N ALA A 80 0.15 -16.96 -0.09
CA ALA A 80 0.46 -16.60 1.29
C ALA A 80 1.70 -15.71 1.46
N GLU A 81 2.76 -15.91 0.67
CA GLU A 81 3.96 -15.04 0.70
C GLU A 81 3.65 -13.61 0.26
N GLY A 82 2.95 -13.43 -0.86
CA GLY A 82 2.56 -12.11 -1.36
C GLY A 82 1.61 -11.39 -0.40
N ILE A 83 0.68 -12.14 0.19
CA ILE A 83 -0.23 -11.65 1.23
C ILE A 83 0.55 -11.20 2.46
N ALA A 84 1.50 -11.99 2.96
CA ALA A 84 2.31 -11.63 4.12
C ALA A 84 3.17 -10.37 3.88
N ILE A 85 3.73 -10.22 2.68
CA ILE A 85 4.46 -8.99 2.30
C ILE A 85 3.53 -7.78 2.27
N SER A 86 2.32 -7.94 1.76
CA SER A 86 1.26 -6.93 1.74
C SER A 86 0.83 -6.52 3.16
N GLU A 87 0.56 -7.50 4.02
CA GLU A 87 0.24 -7.30 5.44
C GLU A 87 1.35 -6.52 6.17
N TYR A 88 2.60 -6.92 5.99
CA TYR A 88 3.75 -6.24 6.58
C TYR A 88 3.85 -4.80 6.08
N THR A 89 3.79 -4.60 4.75
CA THR A 89 3.89 -3.29 4.10
C THR A 89 2.81 -2.33 4.61
N LEU A 90 1.55 -2.77 4.67
CA LEU A 90 0.45 -1.97 5.20
C LEU A 90 0.62 -1.69 6.69
N SER A 91 1.05 -2.68 7.49
CA SER A 91 1.23 -2.50 8.94
C SER A 91 2.29 -1.44 9.26
N GLU A 92 3.41 -1.46 8.54
CA GLU A 92 4.49 -0.48 8.66
C GLU A 92 4.02 0.91 8.23
N PHE A 93 3.29 0.98 7.12
CA PHE A 93 2.74 2.23 6.63
C PHE A 93 1.76 2.85 7.62
N TYR A 94 0.78 2.09 8.11
CA TYR A 94 -0.22 2.55 9.08
C TYR A 94 0.40 2.95 10.41
N GLY A 95 1.29 2.12 10.95
CA GLY A 95 1.96 2.38 12.22
C GLY A 95 2.80 3.65 12.17
N LYS A 96 3.59 3.84 11.11
CA LYS A 96 4.52 4.97 10.99
C LYS A 96 3.87 6.28 10.54
N ASN A 97 2.80 6.22 9.74
CA ASN A 97 2.25 7.40 9.06
C ASN A 97 0.85 7.81 9.53
N ARG A 98 0.08 6.91 10.15
CA ARG A 98 -1.33 7.17 10.49
C ARG A 98 -1.66 7.07 11.97
N ASN A 99 -0.69 6.67 12.82
CA ASN A 99 -0.94 6.32 14.23
C ASN A 99 -2.10 5.31 14.36
N GLY A 100 -2.20 4.42 13.36
CA GLY A 100 -3.17 3.34 13.30
C GLY A 100 -2.50 2.01 13.56
N TYR A 101 -3.32 0.98 13.80
CA TYR A 101 -2.87 -0.37 14.07
C TYR A 101 -3.55 -1.35 13.12
N LEU A 102 -2.74 -2.21 12.51
CA LEU A 102 -3.20 -3.27 11.63
C LEU A 102 -2.85 -4.59 12.31
N GLN A 103 -3.86 -5.43 12.51
CA GLN A 103 -3.70 -6.72 13.16
C GLN A 103 -3.89 -7.84 12.14
N VAL A 104 -2.84 -8.63 11.95
CA VAL A 104 -2.92 -9.85 11.12
C VAL A 104 -3.78 -10.90 11.83
N ALA A 105 -4.64 -11.54 11.06
CA ALA A 105 -5.54 -12.60 11.48
C ALA A 105 -5.68 -13.65 10.36
N PHE A 106 -6.19 -14.83 10.66
CA PHE A 106 -6.50 -15.83 9.62
C PHE A 106 -7.99 -16.16 9.60
N THR A 107 -8.50 -16.65 8.46
CA THR A 107 -9.87 -17.16 8.38
C THR A 107 -10.03 -18.51 9.09
N ASP A 108 -8.92 -19.22 9.25
CA ASP A 108 -8.84 -20.55 9.84
C ASP A 108 -7.94 -20.54 11.08
N TYR A 109 -8.08 -21.56 11.92
CA TYR A 109 -7.20 -21.73 13.08
C TYR A 109 -5.76 -21.99 12.65
N SER A 110 -4.80 -21.28 13.27
CA SER A 110 -3.37 -21.44 13.04
C SER A 110 -2.62 -21.81 14.33
N THR A 111 -1.43 -22.39 14.17
CA THR A 111 -0.46 -22.55 15.26
C THR A 111 0.87 -21.89 14.85
N PRO A 112 1.41 -20.90 15.59
CA PRO A 112 0.90 -20.34 16.85
C PRO A 112 -0.47 -19.65 16.70
N ALA A 113 -1.17 -19.48 17.83
CA ALA A 113 -2.52 -18.94 17.87
C ALA A 113 -2.54 -17.46 17.43
N ILE A 114 -2.78 -17.24 16.14
CA ILE A 114 -3.12 -15.95 15.56
C ILE A 114 -4.65 -15.86 15.55
N PRO A 115 -5.25 -14.68 15.78
CA PRO A 115 -6.71 -14.54 15.84
C PRO A 115 -7.39 -15.08 14.59
N THR A 116 -8.50 -15.77 14.78
CA THR A 116 -9.37 -16.19 13.68
C THR A 116 -10.43 -15.12 13.45
N ILE A 117 -10.34 -14.39 12.34
CA ILE A 117 -11.22 -13.27 11.99
C ILE A 117 -11.72 -13.46 10.56
N ASN A 118 -13.01 -13.23 10.33
CA ASN A 118 -13.62 -13.26 9.01
C ASN A 118 -14.48 -11.99 8.78
N CYS A 119 -15.14 -11.90 7.63
CA CYS A 119 -15.99 -10.76 7.30
C CYS A 119 -17.17 -10.56 8.26
N ASP A 120 -17.66 -11.61 8.93
CA ASP A 120 -18.76 -11.49 9.91
C ASP A 120 -18.33 -10.75 11.17
N ASN A 121 -17.02 -10.67 11.44
CA ASN A 121 -16.47 -9.91 12.55
C ASN A 121 -16.28 -8.42 12.21
N ALA A 122 -16.52 -8.00 10.96
CA ALA A 122 -16.27 -6.64 10.52
C ALA A 122 -17.27 -5.64 11.11
N THR A 123 -16.77 -4.64 11.83
CA THR A 123 -17.60 -3.59 12.45
C THR A 123 -17.32 -2.23 11.84
N THR A 124 -18.17 -1.25 12.12
CA THR A 124 -17.99 0.12 11.61
C THR A 124 -16.66 0.74 12.03
N ASN A 125 -16.18 0.41 13.24
CA ASN A 125 -14.97 0.97 13.84
C ASN A 125 -13.72 0.09 13.63
N VAL A 126 -13.93 -1.20 13.37
CA VAL A 126 -12.86 -2.17 13.12
C VAL A 126 -13.25 -2.97 11.88
N PRO A 127 -13.00 -2.41 10.68
CA PRO A 127 -13.21 -3.14 9.43
C PRO A 127 -12.23 -4.31 9.31
N VAL A 128 -12.58 -5.23 8.42
CA VAL A 128 -11.74 -6.37 8.05
C VAL A 128 -11.34 -6.18 6.59
N LEU A 129 -10.06 -6.29 6.29
CA LEU A 129 -9.53 -6.42 4.95
C LEU A 129 -9.20 -7.90 4.72
N TYR A 130 -10.01 -8.57 3.90
CA TYR A 130 -9.80 -9.95 3.53
C TYR A 130 -9.02 -10.02 2.21
N LEU A 131 -7.84 -10.63 2.27
CA LEU A 131 -6.97 -10.88 1.13
C LEU A 131 -7.13 -12.35 0.73
N SER A 132 -7.52 -12.59 -0.52
CA SER A 132 -7.73 -13.95 -1.04
C SER A 132 -7.28 -14.09 -2.49
N GLN A 133 -6.91 -15.30 -2.89
CA GLN A 133 -6.82 -15.65 -4.30
C GLN A 133 -8.19 -15.55 -5.01
N GLY A 134 -8.19 -15.03 -6.24
CA GLY A 134 -9.34 -15.07 -7.14
C GLY A 134 -8.94 -15.27 -8.61
N ASP A 135 -9.93 -15.32 -9.49
CA ASP A 135 -9.74 -15.47 -10.94
C ASP A 135 -9.49 -14.12 -11.65
N GLU A 136 -9.83 -13.01 -10.99
CA GLU A 136 -9.62 -11.65 -11.45
C GLU A 136 -9.15 -10.74 -10.31
N ILE A 137 -8.60 -9.59 -10.66
CA ILE A 137 -8.24 -8.56 -9.68
C ILE A 137 -9.50 -7.77 -9.36
N SER A 138 -9.99 -7.87 -8.13
CA SER A 138 -11.21 -7.17 -7.69
C SER A 138 -11.07 -6.61 -6.28
N VAL A 139 -11.82 -5.53 -6.01
CA VAL A 139 -11.91 -4.89 -4.70
C VAL A 139 -13.39 -4.68 -4.40
N ASP A 140 -13.93 -5.50 -3.52
CA ASP A 140 -15.34 -5.48 -3.14
C ASP A 140 -15.51 -5.03 -1.69
N MET A 141 -16.71 -4.53 -1.36
CA MET A 141 -17.10 -4.24 0.00
C MET A 141 -18.43 -4.90 0.35
N ILE A 142 -18.41 -5.75 1.37
CA ILE A 142 -19.61 -6.35 1.96
C ILE A 142 -19.74 -5.85 3.39
N GLY A 143 -20.62 -4.87 3.60
CA GLY A 143 -20.78 -4.21 4.90
C GLY A 143 -19.53 -3.43 5.31
N ASN A 144 -18.81 -3.91 6.33
CA ASN A 144 -17.52 -3.34 6.76
C ASN A 144 -16.32 -4.23 6.40
N CYS A 145 -16.54 -5.31 5.66
CA CYS A 145 -15.50 -6.15 5.14
C CYS A 145 -15.10 -5.68 3.74
N ILE A 146 -13.82 -5.43 3.54
CA ILE A 146 -13.21 -5.11 2.26
C ILE A 146 -12.56 -6.39 1.78
N ILE A 147 -12.89 -6.85 0.59
CA ILE A 147 -12.37 -8.08 0.03
C ILE A 147 -11.52 -7.70 -1.16
N PHE A 148 -10.24 -8.06 -1.13
CA PHE A 148 -9.36 -7.95 -2.27
C PHE A 148 -9.05 -9.34 -2.81
N GLN A 149 -9.31 -9.52 -4.10
CA GLN A 149 -8.94 -10.73 -4.82
C GLN A 149 -7.76 -10.46 -5.73
N GLY A 150 -6.72 -11.28 -5.61
CA GLY A 150 -5.51 -11.22 -6.42
C GLY A 150 -5.36 -12.46 -7.30
N THR A 151 -4.82 -12.26 -8.51
CA THR A 151 -4.56 -13.36 -9.47
C THR A 151 -3.15 -13.92 -9.34
N TYR A 152 -2.22 -13.11 -8.81
CA TYR A 152 -0.83 -13.44 -8.58
C TYR A 152 -0.36 -12.90 -7.22
N GLY A 153 0.69 -13.49 -6.66
CA GLY A 153 1.27 -13.03 -5.39
C GLY A 153 1.72 -11.56 -5.38
N ALA A 154 2.14 -11.02 -6.54
CA ALA A 154 2.52 -9.61 -6.65
C ALA A 154 1.33 -8.65 -6.51
N ASP A 155 0.11 -9.09 -6.81
CA ASP A 155 -1.09 -8.23 -6.81
C ASP A 155 -1.42 -7.72 -5.41
N PHE A 156 -1.13 -8.49 -4.36
CA PHE A 156 -1.34 -8.07 -2.97
C PHE A 156 -0.44 -6.89 -2.57
N LEU A 157 0.84 -6.94 -2.97
CA LEU A 157 1.75 -5.81 -2.77
C LEU A 157 1.34 -4.61 -3.61
N ARG A 158 0.95 -4.83 -4.88
CA ARG A 158 0.43 -3.78 -5.78
C ARG A 158 -0.79 -3.09 -5.17
N PHE A 159 -1.73 -3.85 -4.61
CA PHE A 159 -2.91 -3.32 -3.91
C PHE A 159 -2.54 -2.51 -2.67
N SER A 160 -1.59 -3.01 -1.87
CA SER A 160 -1.07 -2.27 -0.71
C SER A 160 -0.47 -0.92 -1.09
N GLU A 161 0.36 -0.91 -2.13
CA GLU A 161 0.98 0.32 -2.62
C GLU A 161 -0.03 1.28 -3.26
N LYS A 162 -1.08 0.76 -3.91
CA LYS A 162 -2.22 1.56 -4.40
C LYS A 162 -2.90 2.28 -3.24
N ILE A 163 -3.24 1.58 -2.15
CA ILE A 163 -3.79 2.20 -0.94
C ILE A 163 -2.85 3.28 -0.41
N MET A 164 -1.55 2.97 -0.33
CA MET A 164 -0.53 3.90 0.17
C MET A 164 -0.47 5.18 -0.69
N TYR A 165 -0.43 5.06 -2.02
CA TYR A 165 -0.42 6.22 -2.93
C TYR A 165 -1.66 7.10 -2.78
N GLU A 166 -2.84 6.47 -2.81
CA GLU A 166 -4.11 7.18 -2.67
C GLU A 166 -4.20 7.87 -1.29
N SER A 167 -3.66 7.25 -0.23
CA SER A 167 -3.66 7.80 1.12
C SER A 167 -2.81 9.07 1.30
N ILE A 168 -1.81 9.26 0.42
CA ILE A 168 -0.93 10.43 0.40
C ILE A 168 -1.30 11.44 -0.69
N GLY A 169 -2.41 11.20 -1.39
CA GLY A 169 -2.96 12.09 -2.42
C GLY A 169 -2.28 11.97 -3.78
N ILE A 170 -1.66 10.82 -4.08
CA ILE A 170 -1.21 10.48 -5.42
C ILE A 170 -2.30 9.63 -6.06
N ASP A 171 -3.06 10.26 -6.94
CA ASP A 171 -4.06 9.57 -7.76
C ASP A 171 -3.34 8.74 -8.81
N THR A 172 -3.54 7.43 -8.70
CA THR A 172 -2.91 6.43 -9.57
C THR A 172 -3.54 6.38 -10.97
N THR A 173 -4.67 7.05 -11.19
CA THR A 173 -5.31 7.19 -12.51
C THR A 173 -4.81 8.41 -13.30
N GLN A 174 -4.12 9.35 -12.65
CA GLN A 174 -3.59 10.55 -13.28
C GLN A 174 -2.16 10.29 -13.78
N VAL A 175 -2.03 9.83 -15.03
CA VAL A 175 -0.75 9.82 -15.73
C VAL A 175 -0.39 11.29 -16.03
N THR A 176 0.50 11.89 -15.24
CA THR A 176 1.06 13.19 -15.57
C THR A 176 2.35 12.99 -16.35
N ASP A 177 2.26 13.07 -17.68
CA ASP A 177 3.42 13.20 -18.56
C ASP A 177 4.28 14.38 -18.08
N GLY A 178 5.55 14.10 -17.78
CA GLY A 178 6.58 15.08 -17.45
C GLY A 178 7.68 15.04 -18.48
#